data_AF-A0A0P8BYB6-F1
#
_entry.id   AF-A0A0P8BYB6-F1
#
_cell.length_a   1.000
_cell.length_b   1.000
_cell.length_c   1.000
_cell.angle_alpha   90.00
_cell.angle_beta   90.00
_cell.angle_gamma   90.00
#
_symmetry.space_group_name_H-M   'P 1'
#
loop_
_entity.id
_entity.type
_entity.pdbx_description
1 polymer ?
#
loop_
_entity_poly.entity_id
_entity_poly.type
_entity_poly.pdbx_seq_one_letter_code
_entity_poly.pdbx_strand_id
1 'polypeptide(L)'
;MMALFRRHELAQISISVALPYLAFIVAEQTVGASGVIAVVVSGLTLNLTAPGRLPPQAWANLREVWDVLAHWAGALIFILAALLIPRLLEEVRVGDFLLVGVVILAAIAARAIILFGLLPLLTTLKLSPPVERPYRVAILWGGLRGAVTLALALAVTESFRVPDDIQRVVGILATGFTLFTLIVQGTTLRWVIAQLGLDRLSPIDEALSRQVVAVSLQTVREDVARTTENYELSHDTVRSEAKQFGERLDEAVRAAEASANILDRDRVTLGLIALAGQERDAILARMRERTISARMAEQVLSDADRLIEGARSGGRSGYQRAARKSVAYGLSFRAAVRLNGRLGVSWPLARLTADRFELLLSQRLILRDLGRFIDGRIRRIHGRRVAELLHELLSRRIETVETALEGMRLQYPGYAEELQRRFIRRTALRLEEREYTAMREDGLIGAEVYTTLMQDLDARRAAAEERPRLDIALRRAEIVRQFPLFADLDDTALNRLGRALKTRYVNAGDLILRKDGAVRNVYFIASGAVELEVAGQTWRLGRGEMFGQMAILTARARRAEVRAIAPSTLLVLDEARFRRLLGRSAALQEAVRAGAEKRGIDPDDLFPEPAMTPVSTEAQA
;
A
#
# COMPACT_ATOMS: atom_id res chain seq x y z
N MET A 1 -6.24 -14.59 -16.32
CA MET A 1 -5.76 -15.06 -17.64
C MET A 1 -4.54 -14.27 -18.11
N MET A 2 -4.60 -12.94 -18.28
CA MET A 2 -3.46 -12.12 -18.75
C MET A 2 -2.16 -12.29 -17.96
N ALA A 3 -2.24 -12.45 -16.63
CA ALA A 3 -1.06 -12.67 -15.80
C ALA A 3 -0.30 -13.98 -16.08
N LEU A 4 -0.92 -14.95 -16.76
CA LEU A 4 -0.27 -16.19 -17.21
C LEU A 4 0.62 -15.93 -18.43
N PHE A 5 0.28 -14.94 -19.26
CA PHE A 5 1.02 -14.57 -20.47
C PHE A 5 1.94 -13.36 -20.24
N ARG A 6 2.50 -13.22 -19.03
CA ARG A 6 3.33 -12.07 -18.61
C ARG A 6 4.50 -11.75 -19.55
N ARG A 7 5.03 -12.77 -20.24
CA ARG A 7 6.16 -12.67 -21.17
C ARG A 7 5.76 -12.28 -22.60
N HIS A 8 4.48 -12.36 -22.95
CA HIS A 8 3.99 -12.11 -24.31
C HIS A 8 3.01 -10.94 -24.31
N GLU A 9 3.52 -9.75 -24.63
CA GLU A 9 2.74 -8.51 -24.62
C GLU A 9 1.57 -8.54 -25.61
N LEU A 10 1.81 -8.98 -26.85
CA LEU A 10 0.77 -9.10 -27.86
C LEU A 10 -0.37 -10.03 -27.41
N ALA A 11 -0.07 -11.13 -26.71
CA ALA A 11 -1.09 -12.03 -26.19
C ALA A 11 -1.95 -11.33 -25.11
N GLN A 12 -1.35 -10.48 -24.28
CA GLN A 12 -2.10 -9.71 -23.28
C GLN A 12 -3.06 -8.71 -23.95
N ILE A 13 -2.58 -8.00 -24.98
CA ILE A 13 -3.40 -7.06 -25.75
C ILE A 13 -4.56 -7.80 -26.44
N SER A 14 -4.28 -8.93 -27.11
CA SER A 14 -5.32 -9.73 -27.77
C SER A 14 -6.36 -10.26 -26.79
N ILE A 15 -5.95 -10.76 -25.62
CA ILE A 15 -6.89 -11.17 -24.57
C ILE A 15 -7.71 -9.98 -24.06
N SER A 16 -7.10 -8.78 -23.97
CA SER A 16 -7.81 -7.57 -23.55
C SER A 16 -8.94 -7.23 -24.49
N VAL A 17 -8.71 -7.32 -25.79
CA VAL A 17 -9.69 -7.02 -26.83
C VAL A 17 -10.75 -8.11 -26.91
N ALA A 18 -10.38 -9.39 -26.77
CA ALA A 18 -11.32 -10.50 -26.85
C ALA A 18 -12.27 -10.59 -25.64
N LEU A 19 -11.80 -10.23 -24.44
CA LEU A 19 -12.55 -10.42 -23.19
C LEU A 19 -13.90 -9.66 -23.17
N PRO A 20 -14.01 -8.39 -23.59
CA PRO A 20 -15.29 -7.69 -23.73
C PRO A 20 -16.30 -8.42 -24.61
N TYR A 21 -15.91 -8.89 -25.80
CA TYR A 21 -16.83 -9.60 -26.70
C TYR A 21 -17.32 -10.91 -26.10
N LEU A 22 -16.44 -11.65 -25.42
CA LEU A 22 -16.83 -12.86 -24.69
C LEU A 22 -17.79 -12.53 -23.54
N ALA A 23 -17.52 -11.47 -22.77
CA ALA A 23 -18.38 -11.03 -21.68
C ALA A 23 -19.76 -10.61 -22.20
N PHE A 24 -19.82 -9.93 -23.35
CA PHE A 24 -21.06 -9.55 -24.02
C PHE A 24 -21.90 -10.78 -24.38
N ILE A 25 -21.31 -11.72 -25.15
CA ILE A 25 -22.02 -12.91 -25.65
C ILE A 25 -22.50 -13.79 -24.49
N VAL A 26 -21.65 -14.04 -23.50
CA VAL A 26 -22.02 -14.86 -22.34
C VAL A 26 -23.15 -14.20 -21.55
N ALA A 27 -23.05 -12.90 -21.26
CA ALA A 27 -24.10 -12.23 -20.49
C ALA A 27 -25.46 -12.24 -21.21
N GLU A 28 -25.46 -11.98 -22.52
CA GLU A 28 -26.70 -11.86 -23.29
C GLU A 28 -27.31 -13.22 -23.64
N GLN A 29 -26.52 -14.19 -24.09
CA GLN A 29 -27.04 -15.47 -24.58
C GLN A 29 -27.26 -16.52 -23.50
N THR A 30 -26.45 -16.55 -22.42
CA THR A 30 -26.56 -17.62 -21.41
C THR A 30 -27.25 -17.15 -20.13
N VAL A 31 -27.01 -15.92 -19.70
CA VAL A 31 -27.55 -15.39 -18.44
C VAL A 31 -28.83 -14.57 -18.64
N GLY A 32 -29.07 -14.06 -19.86
CA GLY A 32 -30.16 -13.13 -20.14
C GLY A 32 -29.96 -11.74 -19.49
N ALA A 33 -28.72 -11.38 -19.17
CA ALA A 33 -28.34 -10.08 -18.63
C ALA A 33 -27.86 -9.13 -19.74
N SER A 34 -27.74 -7.83 -19.45
CA SER A 34 -27.27 -6.86 -20.44
C SER A 34 -25.79 -7.08 -20.78
N GLY A 35 -25.52 -7.46 -22.04
CA GLY A 35 -24.16 -7.62 -22.58
C GLY A 35 -23.33 -6.35 -22.49
N VAL A 36 -23.93 -5.18 -22.75
CA VAL A 36 -23.26 -3.87 -22.67
C VAL A 36 -22.79 -3.58 -21.24
N ILE A 37 -23.63 -3.83 -20.23
CA ILE A 37 -23.23 -3.65 -18.82
C ILE A 37 -22.12 -4.62 -18.44
N ALA A 38 -22.17 -5.87 -18.91
CA ALA A 38 -21.11 -6.84 -18.67
C ALA A 38 -19.75 -6.39 -19.25
N VAL A 39 -19.76 -5.80 -20.45
CA VAL A 39 -18.57 -5.19 -21.06
C VAL A 39 -18.02 -4.06 -20.19
N VAL A 40 -18.87 -3.14 -19.74
CA VAL A 40 -18.47 -2.02 -18.86
C VAL A 40 -17.85 -2.53 -17.55
N VAL A 41 -18.47 -3.54 -16.93
CA VAL A 41 -17.94 -4.16 -15.71
C VAL A 41 -16.61 -4.86 -15.97
N SER A 42 -16.44 -5.50 -17.13
CA SER A 42 -15.17 -6.13 -17.52
C SER A 42 -14.05 -5.08 -17.66
N GLY A 43 -14.34 -3.94 -18.29
CA GLY A 43 -13.41 -2.81 -18.43
C GLY A 43 -13.05 -2.18 -17.09
N LEU A 44 -14.04 -1.97 -16.21
CA LEU A 44 -13.83 -1.46 -14.85
C LEU A 44 -12.94 -2.42 -14.04
N THR A 45 -13.21 -3.72 -14.14
CA THR A 45 -12.42 -4.77 -13.46
C THR A 45 -10.99 -4.78 -13.98
N LEU A 46 -10.79 -4.63 -15.30
CA LEU A 46 -9.46 -4.54 -15.89
C LEU A 46 -8.72 -3.29 -15.38
N ASN A 47 -9.38 -2.12 -15.37
CA ASN A 47 -8.76 -0.87 -14.90
C ASN A 47 -8.33 -0.94 -13.43
N LEU A 48 -9.13 -1.60 -12.58
CA LEU A 48 -8.81 -1.79 -11.17
C LEU A 48 -7.69 -2.81 -10.94
N THR A 49 -7.63 -3.89 -11.73
CA THR A 49 -6.73 -5.02 -11.42
C THR A 49 -5.48 -5.09 -12.28
N ALA A 50 -5.44 -4.44 -13.45
CA ALA A 50 -4.33 -4.48 -14.38
C ALA A 50 -3.06 -3.76 -13.88
N PRO A 51 -3.12 -2.55 -13.28
CA PRO A 51 -1.93 -1.84 -12.81
C PRO A 51 -1.10 -2.64 -11.79
N GLY A 52 -1.75 -3.46 -10.96
CA GLY A 52 -1.07 -4.31 -9.97
C GLY A 52 -0.59 -5.67 -10.50
N ARG A 53 -0.91 -6.03 -11.75
CA ARG A 53 -0.62 -7.37 -12.32
C ARG A 53 0.20 -7.37 -13.60
N LEU A 54 0.09 -6.31 -14.39
CA LEU A 54 0.80 -6.12 -15.66
C LEU A 54 2.05 -5.26 -15.47
N PRO A 55 3.10 -5.46 -16.28
CA PRO A 55 4.23 -4.54 -16.35
C PRO A 55 3.77 -3.12 -16.74
N PRO A 56 4.42 -2.04 -16.25
CA PRO A 56 4.03 -0.66 -16.55
C PRO A 56 3.99 -0.34 -18.05
N GLN A 57 4.95 -0.87 -18.82
CA GLN A 57 5.02 -0.68 -20.27
C GLN A 57 3.83 -1.32 -20.99
N ALA A 58 3.55 -2.60 -20.70
CA ALA A 58 2.41 -3.31 -21.28
C ALA A 58 1.06 -2.64 -20.94
N TRP A 59 0.97 -2.04 -19.76
CA TRP A 59 -0.22 -1.29 -19.35
C TRP A 59 -0.38 0.03 -20.11
N ALA A 60 0.71 0.77 -20.35
CA ALA A 60 0.69 1.98 -21.17
C ALA A 60 0.26 1.63 -22.62
N ASN A 61 0.91 0.63 -23.21
CA ASN A 61 0.63 0.18 -24.57
C ASN A 61 -0.83 -0.32 -24.71
N LEU A 62 -1.36 -1.04 -23.71
CA LEU A 62 -2.76 -1.48 -23.70
C LEU A 62 -3.73 -0.28 -23.69
N ARG A 63 -3.45 0.78 -22.92
CA ARG A 63 -4.27 2.00 -22.94
C ARG A 63 -4.25 2.68 -24.30
N GLU A 64 -3.06 2.84 -24.88
CA GLU A 64 -2.91 3.45 -26.21
C GLU A 64 -3.71 2.68 -27.27
N VAL A 65 -3.64 1.34 -27.28
CA VAL A 65 -4.43 0.51 -28.20
C VAL A 65 -5.94 0.72 -28.00
N TRP A 66 -6.41 0.77 -26.75
CA TRP A 66 -7.82 1.01 -26.46
C TRP A 66 -8.28 2.42 -26.83
N ASP A 67 -7.43 3.43 -26.65
CA ASP A 67 -7.73 4.80 -27.05
C ASP A 67 -7.89 4.91 -28.58
N VAL A 68 -7.03 4.23 -29.35
CA VAL A 68 -7.16 4.14 -30.81
C VAL A 68 -8.43 3.40 -31.22
N LEU A 69 -8.72 2.24 -30.63
CA LEU A 69 -9.93 1.47 -30.93
C LEU A 69 -11.21 2.27 -30.61
N ALA A 70 -11.24 2.95 -29.47
CA ALA A 70 -12.36 3.82 -29.08
C ALA A 70 -12.53 5.00 -30.03
N HIS A 71 -11.43 5.60 -30.49
CA HIS A 71 -11.46 6.66 -31.49
C HIS A 71 -12.04 6.16 -32.82
N TRP A 72 -11.58 5.00 -33.33
CA TRP A 72 -12.11 4.41 -34.56
C TRP A 72 -13.58 4.04 -34.45
N ALA A 73 -14.00 3.42 -33.35
CA ALA A 73 -15.40 3.08 -33.12
C ALA A 73 -16.28 4.33 -33.05
N GLY A 74 -15.82 5.38 -32.34
CA GLY A 74 -16.51 6.66 -32.28
C GLY A 74 -16.65 7.30 -33.67
N ALA A 75 -15.57 7.37 -34.44
CA ALA A 75 -15.57 7.90 -35.80
C ALA A 75 -16.53 7.11 -36.71
N LEU A 76 -16.52 5.78 -36.64
CA LEU A 76 -17.41 4.91 -37.42
C LEU A 76 -18.89 5.19 -37.10
N ILE A 77 -19.25 5.30 -35.82
CA ILE A 77 -20.63 5.63 -35.41
C ILE A 77 -21.06 6.98 -36.00
N PHE A 78 -20.19 8.00 -35.95
CA PHE A 78 -20.49 9.30 -36.53
C PHE A 78 -20.62 9.26 -38.06
N ILE A 79 -19.79 8.48 -38.74
CA ILE A 79 -19.88 8.29 -40.20
C ILE A 79 -21.19 7.59 -40.55
N LEU A 80 -21.54 6.49 -39.89
CA LEU A 80 -22.79 5.76 -40.14
C LEU A 80 -24.02 6.65 -39.87
N ALA A 81 -23.99 7.37 -38.76
CA ALA A 81 -25.01 8.36 -38.43
C ALA A 81 -25.13 9.43 -39.55
N ALA A 82 -24.02 9.99 -40.00
CA ALA A 82 -24.00 10.99 -41.07
C ALA A 82 -24.50 10.47 -42.43
N LEU A 83 -24.38 9.16 -42.72
CA LEU A 83 -24.93 8.56 -43.93
C LEU A 83 -26.44 8.26 -43.83
N LEU A 84 -26.90 7.75 -42.69
CA LEU A 84 -28.29 7.28 -42.56
C LEU A 84 -29.27 8.42 -42.24
N ILE A 85 -28.89 9.32 -41.32
CA ILE A 85 -29.81 10.30 -40.76
C ILE A 85 -30.30 11.35 -41.76
N PRO A 86 -29.49 11.88 -42.71
CA PRO A 86 -29.99 12.86 -43.67
C PRO A 86 -31.21 12.38 -44.47
N ARG A 87 -31.27 11.08 -44.81
CA ARG A 87 -32.44 10.48 -45.48
C ARG A 87 -33.71 10.55 -44.64
N LEU A 88 -33.57 10.43 -43.31
CA LEU A 88 -34.68 10.57 -42.37
C LEU A 88 -35.04 12.04 -42.09
N LEU A 89 -34.16 12.97 -42.45
CA LEU A 89 -34.35 14.42 -42.26
C LEU A 89 -35.04 15.10 -43.46
N GLU A 90 -35.17 14.44 -44.61
CA GLU A 90 -35.80 15.00 -45.81
C GLU A 90 -37.28 15.41 -45.58
N GLU A 91 -37.96 14.77 -44.63
CA GLU A 91 -39.36 15.04 -44.27
C GLU A 91 -39.54 15.85 -42.97
N VAL A 92 -38.49 16.55 -42.51
CA VAL A 92 -38.55 17.31 -41.24
C VAL A 92 -39.61 18.41 -41.30
N ARG A 93 -40.52 18.39 -40.33
CA ARG A 93 -41.54 19.41 -40.13
C ARG A 93 -41.09 20.41 -39.09
N VAL A 94 -41.67 21.61 -39.11
CA VAL A 94 -41.44 22.65 -38.08
C VAL A 94 -41.77 22.13 -36.67
N GLY A 95 -42.77 21.24 -36.55
CA GLY A 95 -43.13 20.58 -35.30
C GLY A 95 -42.01 19.71 -34.71
N ASP A 96 -41.14 19.14 -35.53
CA ASP A 96 -40.05 18.29 -35.05
C ASP A 96 -38.96 19.12 -34.36
N PHE A 97 -38.69 20.34 -34.84
CA PHE A 97 -37.79 21.27 -34.16
C PHE A 97 -38.30 21.68 -32.78
N LEU A 98 -39.62 21.82 -32.62
CA LEU A 98 -40.23 22.07 -31.31
C LEU A 98 -40.01 20.88 -30.37
N LEU A 99 -40.23 19.65 -30.86
CA LEU A 99 -39.99 18.43 -30.07
C LEU A 99 -38.51 18.30 -29.67
N VAL A 100 -37.57 18.61 -30.57
CA VAL A 100 -36.13 18.67 -30.24
C VAL A 100 -35.88 19.69 -29.13
N GLY A 101 -36.48 20.88 -29.20
CA GLY A 101 -36.41 21.89 -28.15
C GLY A 101 -36.94 21.38 -26.80
N VAL A 102 -38.08 20.70 -26.80
CA VAL A 102 -38.66 20.06 -25.60
C VAL A 102 -37.71 19.01 -25.04
N VAL A 103 -37.12 18.15 -25.88
CA VAL A 103 -36.14 17.13 -25.44
C VAL A 103 -34.90 17.78 -24.83
N ILE A 104 -34.38 18.86 -25.43
CA ILE A 104 -33.24 19.61 -24.91
C ILE A 104 -33.57 20.17 -23.52
N LEU A 105 -34.70 20.87 -23.37
CA LEU A 105 -35.13 21.45 -22.11
C LEU A 105 -35.37 20.39 -21.04
N ALA A 106 -36.06 19.29 -21.38
CA ALA A 106 -36.31 18.18 -20.49
C ALA A 106 -35.01 17.51 -20.04
N ALA A 107 -34.05 17.31 -20.95
CA ALA A 107 -32.75 16.72 -20.62
C ALA A 107 -31.92 17.62 -19.69
N ILE A 108 -31.90 18.95 -19.94
CA ILE A 108 -31.23 19.92 -19.08
C ILE A 108 -31.91 19.96 -17.71
N ALA A 109 -33.24 20.01 -17.65
CA ALA A 109 -34.01 20.02 -16.41
C ALA A 109 -33.77 18.73 -15.60
N ALA A 110 -33.83 17.56 -16.22
CA ALA A 110 -33.54 16.27 -15.57
C ALA A 110 -32.12 16.26 -14.96
N ARG A 111 -31.12 16.76 -15.70
CA ARG A 111 -29.76 16.85 -15.19
C ARG A 111 -29.63 17.88 -14.05
N ALA A 112 -30.33 19.01 -14.13
CA ALA A 112 -30.36 20.00 -13.06
C ALA A 112 -30.97 19.44 -11.77
N ILE A 113 -32.07 18.68 -11.88
CA ILE A 113 -32.70 17.99 -10.73
C ILE A 113 -31.71 17.00 -10.08
N ILE A 114 -30.96 16.23 -10.88
CA ILE A 114 -29.97 15.29 -10.35
C ILE A 114 -28.82 16.04 -9.64
N LEU A 115 -28.27 17.10 -10.25
CA LEU A 115 -27.09 17.79 -9.72
C LEU A 115 -27.38 18.77 -8.58
N PHE A 116 -28.55 19.39 -8.56
CA PHE A 116 -28.93 20.39 -7.55
C PHE A 116 -29.96 19.88 -6.54
N GLY A 117 -30.67 18.79 -6.83
CA GLY A 117 -31.58 18.12 -5.90
C GLY A 117 -30.96 16.88 -5.26
N LEU A 118 -30.65 15.86 -6.08
CA LEU A 118 -30.21 14.55 -5.58
C LEU A 118 -28.77 14.57 -5.04
N LEU A 119 -27.83 15.20 -5.74
CA LEU A 119 -26.41 15.20 -5.34
C LEU A 119 -26.17 15.87 -3.97
N PRO A 120 -26.77 17.03 -3.64
CA PRO A 120 -26.66 17.62 -2.31
C PRO A 120 -27.25 16.71 -1.22
N LEU A 121 -28.37 16.03 -1.50
CA LEU A 121 -28.97 15.06 -0.58
C LEU A 121 -28.04 13.86 -0.32
N LEU A 122 -27.37 13.35 -1.35
CA LEU A 122 -26.36 12.30 -1.18
C LEU A 122 -25.13 12.79 -0.41
N THR A 123 -24.79 14.07 -0.54
CA THR A 123 -23.69 14.69 0.19
C THR A 123 -24.04 14.86 1.67
N THR A 124 -25.27 15.28 2.00
CA THR A 124 -25.75 15.37 3.39
C THR A 124 -25.83 14.00 4.05
N LEU A 125 -26.18 12.95 3.29
CA LEU A 125 -26.15 11.55 3.73
C LEU A 125 -24.73 10.95 3.79
N LYS A 126 -23.67 11.73 3.48
CA LYS A 126 -22.26 11.31 3.45
C LYS A 126 -21.95 10.15 2.50
N LEU A 127 -22.78 9.97 1.47
CA LEU A 127 -22.58 8.96 0.43
C LEU A 127 -21.72 9.48 -0.74
N SER A 128 -21.58 10.81 -0.87
CA SER A 128 -20.78 11.48 -1.91
C SER A 128 -19.91 12.59 -1.32
N PRO A 129 -18.69 12.84 -1.84
CA PRO A 129 -17.93 14.03 -1.52
C PRO A 129 -18.66 15.32 -1.97
N PRO A 130 -18.40 16.45 -1.29
CA PRO A 130 -19.03 17.72 -1.64
C PRO A 130 -18.50 18.24 -2.98
N VAL A 131 -19.41 18.56 -3.89
CA VAL A 131 -19.09 19.21 -5.18
C VAL A 131 -19.54 20.66 -5.13
N GLU A 132 -18.60 21.58 -5.37
CA GLU A 132 -18.89 23.01 -5.35
C GLU A 132 -19.86 23.41 -6.47
N ARG A 133 -20.52 24.54 -6.29
CA ARG A 133 -21.55 25.01 -7.25
C ARG A 133 -21.00 25.28 -8.66
N PRO A 134 -19.82 25.91 -8.85
CA PRO A 134 -19.29 26.16 -10.20
C PRO A 134 -19.04 24.86 -10.96
N TYR A 135 -18.46 23.84 -10.31
CA TYR A 135 -18.27 22.52 -10.89
C TYR A 135 -19.60 21.84 -11.25
N ARG A 136 -20.65 21.99 -10.43
CA ARG A 136 -21.99 21.48 -10.77
C ARG A 136 -22.57 22.14 -12.03
N VAL A 137 -22.38 23.45 -12.20
CA VAL A 137 -22.83 24.17 -13.41
C VAL A 137 -22.03 23.69 -14.64
N ALA A 138 -20.71 23.52 -14.49
CA ALA A 138 -19.87 22.99 -15.57
C ALA A 138 -20.27 21.55 -15.96
N ILE A 139 -20.59 20.68 -15.00
CA ILE A 139 -21.07 19.31 -15.25
C ILE A 139 -22.47 19.32 -15.91
N LEU A 140 -23.35 20.25 -15.49
CA LEU A 140 -24.68 20.43 -16.10
C LEU A 140 -24.54 20.71 -17.60
N TRP A 141 -23.68 21.68 -17.95
CA TRP A 141 -23.46 22.14 -19.32
C TRP A 141 -22.57 21.20 -20.15
N GLY A 142 -21.56 20.59 -19.54
CA GLY A 142 -20.51 19.81 -20.21
C GLY A 142 -20.82 18.33 -20.44
N GLY A 143 -22.00 17.84 -20.08
CA GLY A 143 -22.37 16.45 -20.32
C GLY A 143 -22.78 16.21 -21.78
N LEU A 144 -21.79 16.22 -22.68
CA LEU A 144 -21.93 15.98 -24.11
C LEU A 144 -22.50 14.58 -24.36
N ARG A 145 -23.51 14.49 -25.24
CA ARG A 145 -24.04 13.21 -25.72
C ARG A 145 -23.58 13.02 -27.15
N GLY A 146 -23.07 11.84 -27.48
CA GLY A 146 -22.46 11.61 -28.79
C GLY A 146 -22.72 10.21 -29.29
N ALA A 147 -21.66 9.40 -29.33
CA ALA A 147 -21.65 8.10 -29.97
C ALA A 147 -22.74 7.14 -29.45
N VAL A 148 -22.93 7.01 -28.12
CA VAL A 148 -23.90 6.03 -27.59
C VAL A 148 -25.35 6.38 -27.93
N THR A 149 -25.72 7.66 -27.88
CA THR A 149 -27.08 8.11 -28.25
C THR A 149 -27.36 7.81 -29.72
N LEU A 150 -26.41 8.13 -30.60
CA LEU A 150 -26.53 7.88 -32.04
C LEU A 150 -26.54 6.38 -32.36
N ALA A 151 -25.72 5.58 -31.69
CA ALA A 151 -25.70 4.13 -31.89
C ALA A 151 -27.02 3.47 -31.47
N LEU A 152 -27.61 3.90 -30.36
CA LEU A 152 -28.93 3.39 -29.93
C LEU A 152 -30.05 3.88 -30.86
N ALA A 153 -29.98 5.12 -31.34
CA ALA A 153 -30.92 5.61 -32.34
C ALA A 153 -30.82 4.81 -33.63
N LEU A 154 -29.60 4.52 -34.11
CA LEU A 154 -29.33 3.69 -35.27
C LEU A 154 -29.95 2.29 -35.13
N ALA A 155 -29.77 1.67 -33.96
CA ALA A 155 -30.34 0.36 -33.66
C ALA A 155 -31.88 0.36 -33.70
N VAL A 156 -32.53 1.47 -33.32
CA VAL A 156 -33.99 1.62 -33.40
C VAL A 156 -34.43 1.86 -34.85
N THR A 157 -33.71 2.69 -35.60
CA THR A 157 -34.05 3.01 -37.00
C THR A 157 -33.80 1.88 -37.98
N GLU A 158 -32.89 0.95 -37.68
CA GLU A 158 -32.66 -0.23 -38.53
C GLU A 158 -33.55 -1.42 -38.15
N SER A 159 -34.33 -1.31 -37.07
CA SER A 159 -35.17 -2.41 -36.61
C SER A 159 -36.48 -2.48 -37.40
N PHE A 160 -36.61 -3.52 -38.22
CA PHE A 160 -37.85 -3.83 -38.96
C PHE A 160 -39.10 -4.03 -38.07
N ARG A 161 -38.93 -4.19 -36.75
CA ARG A 161 -40.03 -4.35 -35.79
C ARG A 161 -40.65 -3.02 -35.36
N VAL A 162 -40.00 -1.90 -35.66
CA VAL A 162 -40.43 -0.56 -35.24
C VAL A 162 -41.14 0.11 -36.41
N PRO A 163 -42.35 0.66 -36.26
CA PRO A 163 -43.02 1.44 -37.31
C PRO A 163 -42.17 2.62 -37.80
N ASP A 164 -42.20 2.89 -39.10
CA ASP A 164 -41.38 3.92 -39.76
C ASP A 164 -41.58 5.33 -39.15
N ASP A 165 -42.79 5.65 -38.72
CA ASP A 165 -43.08 6.93 -38.04
C ASP A 165 -42.31 7.09 -36.73
N ILE A 166 -42.15 6.02 -35.96
CA ILE A 166 -41.41 6.03 -34.70
C ILE A 166 -39.91 6.08 -34.97
N GLN A 167 -39.43 5.35 -35.97
CA GLN A 167 -38.03 5.40 -36.39
C GLN A 167 -37.64 6.84 -36.80
N ARG A 168 -38.48 7.50 -37.61
CA ARG A 168 -38.29 8.90 -38.01
C ARG A 168 -38.22 9.82 -36.80
N VAL A 169 -39.19 9.76 -35.89
CA VAL A 169 -39.22 10.62 -34.68
C VAL A 169 -38.00 10.38 -33.79
N VAL A 170 -37.65 9.13 -33.53
CA VAL A 170 -36.48 8.79 -32.70
C VAL A 170 -35.18 9.26 -33.36
N GLY A 171 -35.03 9.06 -34.66
CA GLY A 171 -33.88 9.52 -35.44
C GLY A 171 -33.72 11.05 -35.40
N ILE A 172 -34.79 11.79 -35.68
CA ILE A 172 -34.77 13.26 -35.66
C ILE A 172 -34.46 13.79 -34.25
N LEU A 173 -35.10 13.24 -33.23
CA LEU A 173 -34.90 13.68 -31.84
C LEU A 173 -33.50 13.37 -31.33
N ALA A 174 -33.03 12.14 -31.53
CA ALA A 174 -31.70 11.72 -31.08
C ALA A 174 -30.60 12.52 -31.77
N THR A 175 -30.71 12.71 -33.09
CA THR A 175 -29.70 13.48 -33.84
C THR A 175 -29.78 14.95 -33.56
N GLY A 176 -30.97 15.55 -33.54
CA GLY A 176 -31.14 16.97 -33.21
C GLY A 176 -30.58 17.28 -31.81
N PHE A 177 -30.87 16.42 -30.84
CA PHE A 177 -30.30 16.55 -29.50
C PHE A 177 -28.78 16.36 -29.49
N THR A 178 -28.24 15.32 -30.13
CA THR A 178 -26.80 15.09 -30.19
C THR A 178 -26.07 16.24 -30.88
N LEU A 179 -26.57 16.73 -32.02
CA LEU A 179 -26.02 17.86 -32.76
C LEU A 179 -26.02 19.13 -31.89
N PHE A 180 -27.12 19.41 -31.18
CA PHE A 180 -27.17 20.50 -30.21
C PHE A 180 -26.09 20.35 -29.13
N THR A 181 -25.92 19.16 -28.55
CA THR A 181 -24.90 18.98 -27.51
C THR A 181 -23.48 19.11 -28.06
N LEU A 182 -23.20 18.69 -29.29
CA LEU A 182 -21.86 18.79 -29.87
C LEU A 182 -21.53 20.22 -30.35
N ILE A 183 -22.46 20.84 -31.09
CA ILE A 183 -22.25 22.17 -31.68
C ILE A 183 -22.45 23.26 -30.64
N VAL A 184 -23.54 23.24 -29.87
CA VAL A 184 -23.84 24.31 -28.91
C VAL A 184 -23.11 24.04 -27.61
N GLN A 185 -23.42 22.94 -26.90
CA GLN A 185 -22.81 22.70 -25.58
C GLN A 185 -21.30 22.48 -25.67
N GLY A 186 -20.82 21.74 -26.69
CA GLY A 186 -19.39 21.46 -26.89
C GLY A 186 -18.55 22.71 -27.12
N THR A 187 -18.96 23.57 -28.05
CA THR A 187 -18.19 24.80 -28.36
C THR A 187 -18.30 25.85 -27.25
N THR A 188 -19.46 25.97 -26.61
CA THR A 188 -19.69 26.96 -25.53
C THR A 188 -19.15 26.50 -24.18
N LEU A 189 -18.82 25.22 -23.97
CA LEU A 189 -18.33 24.71 -22.69
C LEU A 189 -17.06 25.43 -22.22
N ARG A 190 -16.08 25.65 -23.12
CA ARG A 190 -14.85 26.36 -22.77
C ARG A 190 -15.15 27.77 -22.27
N TRP A 191 -16.10 28.45 -22.90
CA TRP A 191 -16.54 29.79 -22.49
C TRP A 191 -17.24 29.75 -21.12
N VAL A 192 -18.11 28.76 -20.86
CA VAL A 192 -18.77 28.57 -19.55
C VAL A 192 -17.73 28.32 -18.45
N ILE A 193 -16.72 27.48 -18.72
CA ILE A 193 -15.62 27.20 -17.78
C ILE A 193 -14.87 28.49 -17.43
N ALA A 194 -14.55 29.32 -18.43
CA ALA A 194 -13.88 30.60 -18.23
C ALA A 194 -14.73 31.60 -17.42
N GLN A 195 -16.04 31.66 -17.68
CA GLN A 195 -16.97 32.51 -16.91
C GLN A 195 -17.11 32.06 -15.45
N LEU A 196 -17.01 30.76 -15.20
CA LEU A 196 -17.06 30.19 -13.85
C LEU A 196 -15.71 30.29 -13.11
N GLY A 197 -14.65 30.79 -13.76
CA GLY A 197 -13.31 30.90 -13.20
C GLY A 197 -12.65 29.55 -12.90
N LEU A 198 -13.12 28.47 -13.53
CA LEU A 198 -12.60 27.10 -13.34
C LEU A 198 -11.33 26.84 -14.14
N ASP A 199 -10.99 27.71 -15.08
CA ASP A 199 -9.75 27.74 -15.84
C ASP A 199 -8.61 28.45 -15.09
N ARG A 200 -8.91 29.08 -13.95
CA ARG A 200 -7.92 29.77 -13.12
C ARG A 200 -7.48 28.87 -11.97
N LEU A 201 -6.20 28.96 -11.63
CA LEU A 201 -5.67 28.36 -10.41
C LEU A 201 -6.37 28.99 -9.20
N SER A 202 -6.61 28.20 -8.16
CA SER A 202 -7.06 28.77 -6.88
C SER A 202 -6.01 29.80 -6.40
N PRO A 203 -6.38 30.82 -5.60
CA PRO A 203 -5.41 31.79 -5.09
C PRO A 203 -4.20 31.15 -4.39
N ILE A 204 -4.42 29.99 -3.77
CA ILE A 204 -3.39 29.18 -3.12
C ILE A 204 -2.48 28.52 -4.17
N ASP A 205 -3.05 27.91 -5.21
CA ASP A 205 -2.27 27.24 -6.27
C ASP A 205 -1.53 28.25 -7.16
N GLU A 206 -2.09 29.45 -7.38
CA GLU A 206 -1.43 30.53 -8.12
C GLU A 206 -0.21 31.05 -7.35
N ALA A 207 -0.35 31.30 -6.05
CA ALA A 207 0.75 31.73 -5.22
C ALA A 207 1.83 30.63 -5.08
N LEU A 208 1.43 29.36 -4.98
CA LEU A 208 2.35 28.23 -5.08
C LEU A 208 3.09 28.21 -6.43
N SER A 209 2.37 28.39 -7.54
CA SER A 209 2.96 28.39 -8.88
C SER A 209 4.05 29.46 -8.99
N ARG A 210 3.80 30.68 -8.53
CA ARG A 210 4.80 31.76 -8.49
C ARG A 210 6.03 31.37 -7.65
N GLN A 211 5.81 30.73 -6.50
CA GLN A 211 6.88 30.25 -5.61
C GLN A 211 7.71 29.13 -6.25
N VAL A 212 7.06 28.18 -6.94
CA VAL A 212 7.71 27.10 -7.68
C VAL A 212 8.55 27.65 -8.83
N VAL A 213 8.04 28.63 -9.57
CA VAL A 213 8.79 29.31 -10.64
C VAL A 213 10.04 29.97 -10.07
N ALA A 214 9.93 30.73 -8.97
CA ALA A 214 11.07 31.39 -8.35
C ALA A 214 12.17 30.39 -7.92
N VAL A 215 11.80 29.29 -7.26
CA VAL A 215 12.78 28.28 -6.83
C VAL A 215 13.34 27.48 -7.99
N SER A 216 12.53 27.16 -9.00
CA SER A 216 13.00 26.45 -10.20
C SER A 216 14.02 27.29 -10.95
N LEU A 217 13.77 28.60 -11.11
CA LEU A 217 14.74 29.52 -11.70
C LEU A 217 16.02 29.59 -10.86
N GLN A 218 15.93 29.56 -9.53
CA GLN A 218 17.12 29.53 -8.66
C GLN A 218 17.97 28.27 -8.88
N THR A 219 17.35 27.09 -9.00
CA THR A 219 18.06 25.84 -9.31
C THR A 219 18.63 25.86 -10.72
N VAL A 220 17.88 26.34 -11.71
CA VAL A 220 18.38 26.49 -13.09
C VAL A 220 19.59 27.42 -13.11
N ARG A 221 19.64 28.49 -12.31
CA ARG A 221 20.83 29.34 -12.18
C ARG A 221 22.06 28.56 -11.68
N GLU A 222 21.88 27.70 -10.68
CA GLU A 222 22.95 26.86 -10.11
C GLU A 222 23.45 25.83 -11.14
N ASP A 223 22.54 25.20 -11.87
CA ASP A 223 22.86 24.19 -12.88
C ASP A 223 23.48 24.82 -14.14
N VAL A 224 22.98 25.98 -14.58
CA VAL A 224 23.57 26.75 -15.68
C VAL A 224 25.00 27.14 -15.31
N ALA A 225 25.24 27.68 -14.12
CA ALA A 225 26.59 28.04 -13.68
C ALA A 225 27.56 26.85 -13.72
N ARG A 226 27.14 25.68 -13.21
CA ARG A 226 27.95 24.44 -13.26
C ARG A 226 28.14 23.92 -14.67
N THR A 227 27.13 24.05 -15.52
CA THR A 227 27.20 23.58 -16.90
C THR A 227 28.11 24.47 -17.73
N THR A 228 28.04 25.79 -17.56
CA THR A 228 28.92 26.75 -18.24
C THR A 228 30.38 26.63 -17.83
N GLU A 229 30.71 26.00 -16.69
CA GLU A 229 32.08 25.65 -16.34
C GLU A 229 32.64 24.50 -17.21
N ASN A 230 31.78 23.63 -17.73
CA ASN A 230 32.18 22.46 -18.54
C ASN A 230 32.27 22.75 -20.05
N TYR A 231 31.61 23.80 -20.51
CA TYR A 231 31.70 24.27 -21.89
C TYR A 231 32.62 25.49 -21.88
N GLU A 232 33.71 25.47 -22.65
CA GLU A 232 34.69 26.57 -22.78
C GLU A 232 34.08 27.82 -23.47
N LEU A 233 33.00 28.36 -22.91
CA LEU A 233 32.24 29.49 -23.43
C LEU A 233 32.95 30.80 -23.08
N SER A 234 32.77 31.81 -23.93
CA SER A 234 33.34 33.13 -23.65
C SER A 234 32.70 33.75 -22.42
N HIS A 235 33.54 34.31 -21.55
CA HIS A 235 33.13 34.88 -20.27
C HIS A 235 32.10 36.01 -20.41
N ASP A 236 32.13 36.75 -21.53
CA ASP A 236 31.16 37.82 -21.81
C ASP A 236 29.77 37.29 -22.16
N THR A 237 29.67 36.17 -22.90
CA THR A 237 28.39 35.54 -23.24
C THR A 237 27.74 34.92 -22.00
N VAL A 238 28.53 34.24 -21.16
CA VAL A 238 28.05 33.68 -19.90
C VAL A 238 27.54 34.81 -18.98
N ARG A 239 28.26 35.94 -18.92
CA ARG A 239 27.85 37.09 -18.12
C ARG A 239 26.57 37.76 -18.62
N SER A 240 26.41 37.94 -19.95
CA SER A 240 25.19 38.56 -20.50
C SER A 240 23.95 37.69 -20.29
N GLU A 241 24.08 36.38 -20.50
CA GLU A 241 22.99 35.42 -20.26
C GLU A 241 22.67 35.29 -18.77
N ALA A 242 23.68 35.22 -17.91
CA ALA A 242 23.48 35.20 -16.46
C ALA A 242 22.78 36.46 -15.95
N LYS A 243 23.02 37.63 -16.57
CA LYS A 243 22.35 38.88 -16.22
C LYS A 243 20.86 38.86 -16.60
N GLN A 244 20.52 38.51 -17.84
CA GLN A 244 19.12 38.39 -18.27
C GLN A 244 18.36 37.35 -17.44
N PHE A 245 19.01 36.22 -17.14
CA PHE A 245 18.43 35.20 -16.28
C PHE A 245 18.25 35.70 -14.83
N GLY A 246 19.21 36.46 -14.32
CA GLY A 246 19.15 37.10 -13.00
C GLY A 246 17.96 38.05 -12.87
N GLU A 247 17.72 38.91 -13.87
CA GLU A 247 16.57 39.83 -13.90
C GLU A 247 15.23 39.07 -13.85
N ARG A 248 15.11 37.99 -14.62
CA ARG A 248 13.92 37.11 -14.62
C ARG A 248 13.73 36.40 -13.28
N LEU A 249 14.81 35.96 -12.64
CA LEU A 249 14.77 35.37 -11.30
C LEU A 249 14.31 36.39 -10.27
N ASP A 250 14.84 37.61 -10.29
CA ASP A 250 14.48 38.67 -9.37
C ASP A 250 12.99 39.06 -9.47
N GLU A 251 12.46 39.13 -10.70
CA GLU A 251 11.02 39.37 -10.92
C GLU A 251 10.17 38.25 -10.34
N ALA A 252 10.54 36.98 -10.58
CA ALA A 252 9.83 35.83 -10.04
C ALA A 252 9.87 35.77 -8.50
N VAL A 253 11.01 36.12 -7.89
CA VAL A 253 11.18 36.18 -6.43
C VAL A 253 10.28 37.28 -5.85
N ARG A 254 10.28 38.49 -6.43
CA ARG A 254 9.41 39.59 -5.99
C ARG A 254 7.93 39.24 -6.10
N ALA A 255 7.52 38.59 -7.19
CA ALA A 255 6.14 38.15 -7.39
C ALA A 255 5.72 37.08 -6.35
N ALA A 256 6.63 36.19 -5.98
CA ALA A 256 6.41 35.19 -4.93
C ALA A 256 6.31 35.83 -3.53
N GLU A 257 7.17 36.80 -3.22
CA GLU A 257 7.16 37.54 -1.95
C GLU A 257 5.90 38.39 -1.78
N ALA A 258 5.45 39.08 -2.83
CA ALA A 258 4.20 39.85 -2.81
C ALA A 258 2.96 38.96 -2.57
N SER A 259 3.05 37.67 -2.92
CA SER A 259 1.99 36.68 -2.71
C SER A 259 2.05 36.05 -1.31
N ALA A 260 2.96 36.46 -0.43
CA ALA A 260 3.20 35.87 0.88
C ALA A 260 2.14 36.21 1.96
N ASN A 261 0.99 36.79 1.61
CA ASN A 261 -0.13 36.97 2.55
C ASN A 261 -0.97 35.69 2.78
N ILE A 262 -0.50 34.53 2.32
CA ILE A 262 -1.13 33.23 2.60
C ILE A 262 -0.97 32.86 4.07
N LEU A 263 -2.05 32.41 4.72
CA LEU A 263 -2.01 31.85 6.06
C LEU A 263 -0.98 30.71 6.15
N ASP A 264 -0.15 30.70 7.19
CA ASP A 264 0.83 29.62 7.47
C ASP A 264 0.21 28.21 7.37
N ARG A 265 -1.08 28.07 7.69
CA ARG A 265 -1.85 26.83 7.59
C ARG A 265 -1.94 26.28 6.16
N ASP A 266 -2.11 27.15 5.17
CA ASP A 266 -2.28 26.74 3.77
C ASP A 266 -0.93 26.37 3.16
N ARG A 267 0.15 27.07 3.54
CA ARG A 267 1.52 26.70 3.15
C ARG A 267 1.94 25.34 3.69
N VAL A 268 1.60 25.02 4.95
CA VAL A 268 1.84 23.68 5.51
C VAL A 268 1.05 22.62 4.75
N THR A 269 -0.19 22.93 4.36
CA THR A 269 -1.03 22.01 3.58
C THR A 269 -0.43 21.71 2.20
N LEU A 270 0.03 22.75 1.48
CA LEU A 270 0.73 22.60 0.21
C LEU A 270 2.05 21.84 0.36
N GLY A 271 2.83 22.16 1.38
CA GLY A 271 4.07 21.44 1.69
C GLY A 271 3.83 19.96 1.97
N LEU A 272 2.73 19.61 2.64
CA LEU A 272 2.31 18.21 2.86
C LEU A 272 1.86 17.52 1.56
N ILE A 273 1.13 18.22 0.68
CA ILE A 273 0.75 17.70 -0.64
C ILE A 273 2.01 17.43 -1.48
N ALA A 274 2.95 18.37 -1.51
CA ALA A 274 4.21 18.21 -2.23
C ALA A 274 5.06 17.07 -1.65
N LEU A 275 5.13 16.93 -0.32
CA LEU A 275 5.82 15.83 0.34
C LEU A 275 5.20 14.47 0.01
N ALA A 276 3.87 14.37 0.03
CA ALA A 276 3.14 13.14 -0.34
C ALA A 276 3.24 12.83 -1.85
N GLY A 277 3.26 13.86 -2.70
CA GLY A 277 3.54 13.73 -4.13
C GLY A 277 4.95 13.18 -4.39
N GLN A 278 5.96 13.74 -3.73
CA GLN A 278 7.33 13.23 -3.81
C GLN A 278 7.45 11.79 -3.30
N GLU A 279 6.69 11.41 -2.26
CA GLU A 279 6.60 10.02 -1.81
C GLU A 279 6.04 9.11 -2.90
N ARG A 280 4.92 9.51 -3.54
CA ARG A 280 4.32 8.80 -4.68
C ARG A 280 5.31 8.62 -5.83
N ASP A 281 6.04 9.67 -6.19
CA ASP A 281 7.02 9.63 -7.27
C ASP A 281 8.21 8.72 -6.91
N ALA A 282 8.66 8.74 -5.65
CA ALA A 282 9.67 7.82 -5.17
C ALA A 282 9.20 6.35 -5.22
N ILE A 283 7.92 6.08 -4.94
CA ILE A 283 7.32 4.75 -5.09
C ILE A 283 7.29 4.33 -6.55
N LEU A 284 6.86 5.21 -7.47
CA LEU A 284 6.83 4.94 -8.90
C LEU A 284 8.22 4.69 -9.47
N ALA A 285 9.23 5.48 -9.08
CA ALA A 285 10.62 5.27 -9.45
C ALA A 285 11.10 3.87 -9.02
N ARG A 286 10.85 3.52 -7.75
CA ARG A 286 11.19 2.20 -7.19
C ARG A 286 10.43 1.03 -7.83
N MET A 287 9.22 1.28 -8.33
CA MET A 287 8.45 0.31 -9.12
C MET A 287 9.05 0.10 -10.51
N ARG A 288 9.47 1.18 -11.20
CA ARG A 288 10.21 1.09 -12.48
C ARG A 288 11.49 0.30 -12.31
N GLU A 289 12.20 0.54 -11.20
CA GLU A 289 13.40 -0.22 -10.81
C GLU A 289 13.10 -1.63 -10.26
N ARG A 290 11.85 -2.10 -10.26
CA ARG A 290 11.45 -3.46 -9.80
C ARG A 290 11.82 -3.80 -8.34
N THR A 291 12.01 -2.81 -7.46
CA THR A 291 12.30 -3.04 -6.02
C THR A 291 11.07 -3.42 -5.21
N ILE A 292 9.94 -2.80 -5.54
CA ILE A 292 8.64 -3.04 -4.90
C ILE A 292 7.86 -3.99 -5.82
N SER A 293 7.26 -5.04 -5.25
CA SER A 293 6.41 -5.95 -6.04
C SER A 293 5.16 -5.20 -6.54
N ALA A 294 4.64 -5.54 -7.73
CA ALA A 294 3.50 -4.83 -8.31
C ALA A 294 2.26 -4.78 -7.38
N ARG A 295 1.99 -5.87 -6.65
CA ARG A 295 0.92 -5.93 -5.65
C ARG A 295 1.14 -4.96 -4.49
N MET A 296 2.39 -4.82 -4.04
CA MET A 296 2.71 -3.91 -2.94
C MET A 296 2.74 -2.47 -3.42
N ALA A 297 3.20 -2.22 -4.65
CA ALA A 297 3.18 -0.90 -5.26
C ALA A 297 1.77 -0.33 -5.30
N GLU A 298 0.77 -1.13 -5.68
CA GLU A 298 -0.65 -0.74 -5.63
C GLU A 298 -1.09 -0.28 -4.23
N GLN A 299 -0.71 -1.03 -3.18
CA GLN A 299 -1.04 -0.66 -1.81
C GLN A 299 -0.31 0.60 -1.34
N VAL A 300 0.99 0.73 -1.63
CA VAL A 300 1.78 1.90 -1.20
C VAL A 300 1.37 3.16 -1.97
N LEU A 301 1.07 3.04 -3.27
CA LEU A 301 0.54 4.13 -4.08
C LEU A 301 -0.82 4.59 -3.57
N SER A 302 -1.74 3.65 -3.27
CA SER A 302 -3.03 3.98 -2.69
C SER A 302 -2.90 4.70 -1.34
N ASP A 303 -1.93 4.30 -0.51
CA ASP A 303 -1.65 4.99 0.74
C ASP A 303 -1.07 6.39 0.51
N ALA A 304 -0.21 6.59 -0.49
CA ALA A 304 0.30 7.92 -0.88
C ALA A 304 -0.82 8.83 -1.44
N ASP A 305 -1.71 8.31 -2.28
CA ASP A 305 -2.86 9.06 -2.79
C ASP A 305 -3.82 9.47 -1.65
N ARG A 306 -4.00 8.59 -0.64
CA ARG A 306 -4.76 8.95 0.58
C ARG A 306 -4.08 10.03 1.41
N LEU A 307 -2.75 10.11 1.42
CA LEU A 307 -2.02 11.19 2.09
C LEU A 307 -2.23 12.52 1.35
N ILE A 308 -2.17 12.50 0.02
CA ILE A 308 -2.44 13.68 -0.83
C ILE A 308 -3.87 14.18 -0.59
N GLU A 309 -4.85 13.28 -0.66
CA GLU A 309 -6.27 13.63 -0.47
C GLU A 309 -6.57 14.05 0.98
N GLY A 310 -5.96 13.37 1.96
CA GLY A 310 -6.05 13.73 3.37
C GLY A 310 -5.45 15.11 3.66
N ALA A 311 -4.32 15.45 3.02
CA ALA A 311 -3.73 16.78 3.12
C ALA A 311 -4.64 17.83 2.46
N ARG A 312 -5.16 17.57 1.26
CA ARG A 312 -6.04 18.49 0.53
C ARG A 312 -7.34 18.79 1.28
N SER A 313 -8.03 17.77 1.78
CA SER A 313 -9.34 17.94 2.43
C SER A 313 -9.25 18.35 3.91
N GLY A 314 -8.20 17.94 4.63
CA GLY A 314 -8.10 18.07 6.09
C GLY A 314 -6.82 18.72 6.61
N GLY A 315 -5.96 19.24 5.71
CA GLY A 315 -4.66 19.81 6.04
C GLY A 315 -3.77 18.85 6.83
N ARG A 316 -3.05 19.39 7.83
CA ARG A 316 -2.21 18.61 8.76
C ARG A 316 -2.94 17.45 9.42
N SER A 317 -4.18 17.66 9.85
CA SER A 317 -4.95 16.65 10.59
C SER A 317 -5.41 15.49 9.70
N GLY A 318 -5.77 15.77 8.44
CA GLY A 318 -6.14 14.76 7.47
C GLY A 318 -4.95 13.93 7.03
N TYR A 319 -3.81 14.57 6.77
CA TYR A 319 -2.54 13.88 6.50
C TYR A 319 -2.13 12.92 7.63
N GLN A 320 -2.16 13.39 8.89
CA GLN A 320 -1.82 12.56 10.05
C GLN A 320 -2.76 11.36 10.22
N ARG A 321 -4.06 11.53 10.00
CA ARG A 321 -5.04 10.42 10.04
C ARG A 321 -4.74 9.38 8.97
N ALA A 322 -4.47 9.82 7.74
CA ALA A 322 -4.08 8.93 6.64
C ALA A 322 -2.77 8.18 6.95
N ALA A 323 -1.75 8.88 7.46
CA ALA A 323 -0.47 8.29 7.85
C ALA A 323 -0.58 7.25 8.97
N ARG A 324 -1.44 7.48 9.98
CA ARG A 324 -1.69 6.48 11.04
C ARG A 324 -2.40 5.25 10.49
N LYS A 325 -3.31 5.43 9.54
CA LYS A 325 -4.09 4.34 8.94
C LYS A 325 -3.22 3.39 8.11
N SER A 326 -2.17 3.89 7.44
CA SER A 326 -1.25 3.05 6.65
C SER A 326 -0.45 2.06 7.52
N VAL A 327 -0.18 2.41 8.78
CA VAL A 327 0.56 1.56 9.73
C VAL A 327 -0.39 0.72 10.61
N ALA A 328 -1.69 1.03 10.68
CA ALA A 328 -2.62 0.32 11.56
C ALA A 328 -2.85 -1.16 11.16
N TYR A 329 -3.22 -2.01 12.13
CA TYR A 329 -3.62 -3.40 11.87
C TYR A 329 -5.06 -3.47 11.35
N GLY A 330 -5.20 -3.91 10.09
CA GLY A 330 -6.50 -4.11 9.44
C GLY A 330 -7.35 -5.24 10.07
N LEU A 331 -8.64 -5.28 9.71
CA LEU A 331 -9.57 -6.32 10.16
C LEU A 331 -9.15 -7.72 9.68
N SER A 332 -8.63 -7.84 8.46
CA SER A 332 -8.11 -9.08 7.89
C SER A 332 -6.96 -9.68 8.71
N PHE A 333 -6.05 -8.83 9.21
CA PHE A 333 -4.94 -9.26 10.06
C PHE A 333 -5.46 -9.80 11.40
N ARG A 334 -6.41 -9.10 12.04
CA ARG A 334 -7.05 -9.56 13.28
C ARG A 334 -7.80 -10.88 13.10
N ALA A 335 -8.50 -11.04 11.98
CA ALA A 335 -9.16 -12.30 11.63
C ALA A 335 -8.15 -13.43 11.43
N ALA A 336 -7.04 -13.19 10.72
CA ALA A 336 -5.98 -14.18 10.50
C ALA A 336 -5.29 -14.61 11.81
N VAL A 337 -5.05 -13.68 12.74
CA VAL A 337 -4.54 -14.00 14.09
C VAL A 337 -5.52 -14.90 14.85
N ARG A 338 -6.82 -14.59 14.82
CA ARG A 338 -7.86 -15.40 15.48
C ARG A 338 -7.99 -16.79 14.84
N LEU A 339 -7.85 -16.87 13.52
CA LEU A 339 -7.93 -18.12 12.75
C LEU A 339 -6.72 -19.00 13.05
N ASN A 340 -5.52 -18.44 13.11
CA ASN A 340 -4.31 -19.15 13.55
C ASN A 340 -4.44 -19.64 15.01
N GLY A 341 -4.99 -18.81 15.90
CA GLY A 341 -5.17 -19.17 17.31
C GLY A 341 -6.22 -20.26 17.57
N ARG A 342 -7.22 -20.43 16.69
CA ARG A 342 -8.28 -21.44 16.83
C ARG A 342 -8.08 -22.70 16.00
N LEU A 343 -7.56 -22.58 14.78
CA LEU A 343 -7.49 -23.67 13.80
C LEU A 343 -6.05 -24.10 13.47
N GLY A 344 -5.03 -23.41 13.98
CA GLY A 344 -3.63 -23.72 13.69
C GLY A 344 -3.19 -23.45 12.24
N VAL A 345 -4.04 -22.82 11.43
CA VAL A 345 -3.73 -22.49 10.03
C VAL A 345 -2.85 -21.24 9.98
N SER A 346 -1.55 -21.43 9.76
CA SER A 346 -0.55 -20.35 9.78
C SER A 346 -0.41 -19.60 8.44
N TRP A 347 -0.84 -20.19 7.31
CA TRP A 347 -0.60 -19.63 5.97
C TRP A 347 -1.19 -18.21 5.75
N PRO A 348 -2.45 -17.89 6.12
CA PRO A 348 -2.99 -16.54 5.97
C PRO A 348 -2.23 -15.50 6.78
N LEU A 349 -1.84 -15.86 8.02
CA LEU A 349 -1.07 -14.99 8.90
C LEU A 349 0.34 -14.79 8.36
N ALA A 350 1.01 -15.86 7.91
CA ALA A 350 2.33 -15.81 7.29
C ALA A 350 2.38 -14.81 6.14
N ARG A 351 1.38 -14.90 5.25
CA ARG A 351 1.24 -14.06 4.07
C ARG A 351 1.06 -12.59 4.44
N LEU A 352 0.11 -12.30 5.34
CA LEU A 352 -0.18 -10.94 5.77
C LEU A 352 0.98 -10.31 6.56
N THR A 353 1.68 -11.11 7.37
CA THR A 353 2.87 -10.67 8.11
C THR A 353 4.03 -10.37 7.17
N ALA A 354 4.29 -11.21 6.15
CA ALA A 354 5.31 -10.92 5.14
C ALA A 354 4.98 -9.64 4.36
N ASP A 355 3.76 -9.52 3.84
CA ASP A 355 3.32 -8.36 3.06
C ASP A 355 3.47 -7.07 3.89
N ARG A 356 3.12 -7.11 5.18
CA ARG A 356 3.27 -5.97 6.09
C ARG A 356 4.73 -5.63 6.40
N PHE A 357 5.59 -6.62 6.60
CA PHE A 357 7.01 -6.38 6.87
C PHE A 357 7.70 -5.74 5.66
N GLU A 358 7.45 -6.27 4.46
CA GLU A 358 7.99 -5.69 3.23
C GLU A 358 7.46 -4.25 3.00
N LEU A 359 6.18 -3.99 3.31
CA LEU A 359 5.59 -2.64 3.25
C LEU A 359 6.30 -1.66 4.17
N LEU A 360 6.49 -2.00 5.45
CA LEU A 360 7.13 -1.14 6.44
C LEU A 360 8.60 -0.90 6.10
N LEU A 361 9.31 -1.92 5.59
CA LEU A 361 10.69 -1.78 5.13
C LEU A 361 10.78 -0.82 3.94
N SER A 362 9.88 -0.94 2.97
CA SER A 362 9.80 -0.04 1.82
C SER A 362 9.50 1.40 2.26
N GLN A 363 8.50 1.60 3.14
CA GLN A 363 8.16 2.91 3.67
C GLN A 363 9.34 3.54 4.41
N ARG A 364 10.04 2.79 5.27
CA ARG A 364 11.23 3.29 5.98
C ARG A 364 12.29 3.85 5.02
N LEU A 365 12.55 3.15 3.92
CA LEU A 365 13.54 3.58 2.93
C LEU A 365 13.08 4.83 2.19
N ILE A 366 11.79 4.93 1.82
CA ILE A 366 11.26 6.10 1.10
C ILE A 366 11.24 7.33 2.02
N LEU A 367 10.77 7.18 3.26
CA LEU A 367 10.68 8.29 4.21
C LEU A 367 12.05 8.90 4.53
N ARG A 368 13.12 8.11 4.55
CA ARG A 368 14.49 8.61 4.74
C ARG A 368 14.95 9.52 3.60
N ASP A 369 14.52 9.25 2.37
CA ASP A 369 14.88 10.08 1.21
C ASP A 369 14.12 11.41 1.18
N LEU A 370 12.93 11.47 1.80
CA LEU A 370 12.10 12.67 1.83
C LEU A 370 12.71 13.83 2.65
N GLY A 371 13.59 13.55 3.61
CA GLY A 371 14.27 14.60 4.39
C GLY A 371 15.08 15.53 3.48
N ARG A 372 15.86 14.96 2.55
CA ARG A 372 16.63 15.73 1.55
C ARG A 372 15.73 16.57 0.65
N PHE A 373 14.53 16.09 0.33
CA PHE A 373 13.55 16.86 -0.44
C PHE A 373 13.02 18.06 0.35
N ILE A 374 12.77 17.88 1.65
CA ILE A 374 12.35 18.98 2.53
C ILE A 374 13.44 20.06 2.57
N ASP A 375 14.70 19.67 2.80
CA ASP A 375 15.81 20.62 2.91
C ASP A 375 16.18 21.29 1.59
N GLY A 376 16.13 20.53 0.48
CA GLY A 376 16.50 21.02 -0.84
C GLY A 376 15.42 21.87 -1.49
N ARG A 377 14.17 21.36 -1.58
CA ARG A 377 13.10 22.02 -2.33
C ARG A 377 12.10 22.74 -1.42
N ILE A 378 11.56 22.07 -0.40
CA ILE A 378 10.49 22.67 0.41
C ILE A 378 10.99 23.86 1.23
N ARG A 379 12.18 23.80 1.81
CA ARG A 379 12.76 24.90 2.60
C ARG A 379 13.00 26.15 1.75
N ARG A 380 13.41 25.97 0.48
CA ARG A 380 13.59 27.06 -0.48
C ARG A 380 12.24 27.66 -0.91
N ILE A 381 11.25 26.80 -1.15
CA ILE A 381 9.89 27.20 -1.55
C ILE A 381 9.18 27.80 -0.33
N HIS A 382 8.72 26.98 0.61
CA HIS A 382 7.81 27.36 1.69
C HIS A 382 8.46 27.98 2.94
N GLY A 383 9.78 28.18 2.94
CA GLY A 383 10.53 28.80 4.02
C GLY A 383 10.87 27.86 5.19
N ARG A 384 11.69 28.37 6.13
CA ARG A 384 12.27 27.58 7.23
C ARG A 384 11.22 27.01 8.18
N ARG A 385 10.25 27.84 8.61
CA ARG A 385 9.21 27.43 9.57
C ARG A 385 8.36 26.26 9.06
N VAL A 386 7.97 26.28 7.78
CA VAL A 386 7.20 25.19 7.16
C VAL A 386 8.08 23.94 7.03
N ALA A 387 9.33 24.08 6.59
CA ALA A 387 10.26 22.96 6.51
C ALA A 387 10.50 22.28 7.87
N GLU A 388 10.67 23.04 8.95
CA GLU A 388 10.82 22.53 10.32
C GLU A 388 9.57 21.77 10.77
N LEU A 389 8.37 22.31 10.53
CA LEU A 389 7.10 21.62 10.83
C LEU A 389 6.95 20.32 10.02
N LEU A 390 7.33 20.32 8.75
CA LEU A 390 7.30 19.11 7.91
C LEU A 390 8.33 18.09 8.36
N HIS A 391 9.52 18.53 8.78
CA HIS A 391 10.52 17.67 9.40
C HIS A 391 9.98 17.01 10.67
N GLU A 392 9.34 17.77 11.56
CA GLU A 392 8.71 17.24 12.77
C GLU A 392 7.66 16.17 12.43
N LEU A 393 6.82 16.42 11.42
CA LEU A 393 5.80 15.48 10.96
C LEU A 393 6.39 14.23 10.30
N LEU A 394 7.45 14.39 9.49
CA LEU A 394 8.16 13.29 8.87
C LEU A 394 8.87 12.43 9.92
N SER A 395 9.55 13.05 10.90
CA SER A 395 10.23 12.36 12.00
C SER A 395 9.28 11.52 12.83
N ARG A 396 8.12 12.08 13.25
CA ARG A 396 7.09 11.31 13.96
C ARG A 396 6.58 10.12 13.14
N ARG A 397 6.51 10.26 11.81
CA ARG A 397 6.07 9.18 10.91
C ARG A 397 7.15 8.11 10.73
N ILE A 398 8.43 8.51 10.61
CA ILE A 398 9.58 7.59 10.61
C ILE A 398 9.59 6.78 11.89
N GLU A 399 9.47 7.43 13.05
CA GLU A 399 9.43 6.79 14.35
C GLU A 399 8.29 5.77 14.42
N THR A 400 7.07 6.14 14.00
CA THR A 400 5.92 5.23 13.97
C THR A 400 6.18 3.98 13.12
N VAL A 401 6.80 4.14 11.94
CA VAL A 401 7.14 3.02 11.05
C VAL A 401 8.26 2.17 11.65
N GLU A 402 9.28 2.78 12.26
CA GLU A 402 10.39 2.08 12.90
C GLU A 402 9.91 1.29 14.11
N THR A 403 9.08 1.86 15.00
CA THR A 403 8.45 1.14 16.11
C THR A 403 7.59 -0.02 15.62
N ALA A 404 6.82 0.16 14.54
CA ALA A 404 6.02 -0.93 13.96
C ALA A 404 6.90 -2.06 13.40
N LEU A 405 8.00 -1.72 12.72
CA LEU A 405 8.96 -2.69 12.18
C LEU A 405 9.70 -3.43 13.30
N GLU A 406 10.11 -2.72 14.35
CA GLU A 406 10.76 -3.29 15.53
C GLU A 406 9.81 -4.21 16.29
N GLY A 407 8.56 -3.80 16.49
CA GLY A 407 7.52 -4.67 17.05
C GLY A 407 7.35 -5.97 16.28
N MET A 408 7.44 -5.94 14.94
CA MET A 408 7.41 -7.15 14.11
C MET A 408 8.67 -8.01 14.25
N ARG A 409 9.85 -7.40 14.39
CA ARG A 409 11.11 -8.13 14.66
C ARG A 409 11.08 -8.83 16.00
N LEU A 410 10.57 -8.16 17.03
CA LEU A 410 10.38 -8.75 18.36
C LEU A 410 9.34 -9.87 18.33
N GLN A 411 8.24 -9.67 17.60
CA GLN A 411 7.18 -10.67 17.48
C GLN A 411 7.58 -11.88 16.62
N TYR A 412 8.44 -11.71 15.61
CA TYR A 412 8.82 -12.78 14.68
C TYR A 412 10.32 -12.73 14.29
N PRO A 413 11.27 -12.92 15.22
CA PRO A 413 12.69 -12.63 15.01
C PRO A 413 13.32 -13.39 13.84
N GLY A 414 13.30 -14.72 13.84
CA GLY A 414 13.86 -15.50 12.74
C GLY A 414 13.12 -15.30 11.40
N TYR A 415 11.85 -14.85 11.42
CA TYR A 415 11.10 -14.60 10.19
C TYR A 415 11.47 -13.26 9.59
N ALA A 416 11.61 -12.24 10.44
CA ALA A 416 12.12 -10.94 10.03
C ALA A 416 13.53 -11.06 9.43
N GLU A 417 14.40 -11.88 10.04
CA GLU A 417 15.75 -12.11 9.54
C GLU A 417 15.75 -12.75 8.14
N GLU A 418 14.90 -13.74 7.91
CA GLU A 418 14.77 -14.38 6.58
C GLU A 418 14.17 -13.43 5.54
N LEU A 419 13.19 -12.61 5.93
CA LEU A 419 12.65 -11.56 5.05
C LEU A 419 13.72 -10.51 4.71
N GLN A 420 14.61 -10.17 5.65
CA GLN A 420 15.75 -9.28 5.39
C GLN A 420 16.76 -9.91 4.43
N ARG A 421 17.15 -11.19 4.65
CA ARG A 421 18.02 -11.92 3.72
C ARG A 421 17.42 -11.93 2.31
N ARG A 422 16.12 -12.22 2.19
CA ARG A 422 15.40 -12.19 0.91
C ARG A 422 15.40 -10.80 0.27
N PHE A 423 15.18 -9.75 1.05
CA PHE A 423 15.26 -8.37 0.56
C PHE A 423 16.65 -8.05 -0.02
N ILE A 424 17.72 -8.48 0.66
CA ILE A 424 19.11 -8.31 0.19
C ILE A 424 19.35 -9.09 -1.10
N ARG A 425 18.96 -10.38 -1.16
CA ARG A 425 19.11 -11.20 -2.39
C ARG A 425 18.41 -10.57 -3.59
N ARG A 426 17.16 -10.09 -3.40
CA ARG A 426 16.42 -9.38 -4.46
C ARG A 426 17.11 -8.09 -4.88
N THR A 427 17.70 -7.37 -3.95
CA THR A 427 18.44 -6.13 -4.25
C THR A 427 19.70 -6.44 -5.05
N ALA A 428 20.44 -7.50 -4.69
CA ALA A 428 21.63 -7.93 -5.41
C ALA A 428 21.32 -8.34 -6.86
N LEU A 429 20.34 -9.22 -7.08
CA LEU A 429 19.92 -9.63 -8.43
C LEU A 429 19.48 -8.44 -9.30
N ARG A 430 18.89 -7.40 -8.69
CA ARG A 430 18.53 -6.17 -9.41
C ARG A 430 19.77 -5.35 -9.80
N LEU A 431 20.74 -5.22 -8.89
CA LEU A 431 21.98 -4.52 -9.20
C LEU A 431 22.72 -5.23 -10.34
N GLU A 432 22.73 -6.57 -10.33
CA GLU A 432 23.25 -7.41 -11.41
C GLU A 432 22.51 -7.15 -12.74
N GLU A 433 21.18 -7.10 -12.75
CA GLU A 433 20.35 -6.76 -13.94
C GLU A 433 20.70 -5.37 -14.50
N ARG A 434 20.92 -4.39 -13.63
CA ARG A 434 21.29 -3.03 -14.02
C ARG A 434 22.67 -2.98 -14.67
N GLU A 435 23.66 -3.69 -14.09
CA GLU A 435 25.00 -3.77 -14.65
C GLU A 435 24.99 -4.44 -16.02
N TYR A 436 24.24 -5.54 -16.20
CA TYR A 436 24.12 -6.19 -17.52
C TYR A 436 23.47 -5.29 -18.56
N THR A 437 22.49 -4.47 -18.15
CA THR A 437 21.84 -3.51 -19.05
C THR A 437 22.80 -2.39 -19.43
N ALA A 438 23.53 -1.83 -18.46
CA ALA A 438 24.55 -0.81 -18.71
C ALA A 438 25.66 -1.34 -19.64
N MET A 439 26.21 -2.53 -19.37
CA MET A 439 27.21 -3.16 -20.23
C MET A 439 26.71 -3.38 -21.67
N ARG A 440 25.40 -3.60 -21.86
CA ARG A 440 24.82 -3.72 -23.21
C ARG A 440 24.65 -2.36 -23.88
N GLU A 441 24.19 -1.35 -23.15
CA GLU A 441 24.05 0.02 -23.65
C GLU A 441 25.41 0.63 -24.00
N ASP A 442 26.44 0.34 -23.21
CA ASP A 442 27.83 0.74 -23.45
C ASP A 442 28.52 -0.09 -24.55
N GLY A 443 27.85 -1.11 -25.11
CA GLY A 443 28.38 -1.96 -26.18
C GLY A 443 29.44 -2.98 -25.74
N LEU A 444 29.61 -3.20 -24.44
CA LEU A 444 30.57 -4.16 -23.88
C LEU A 444 30.16 -5.63 -24.05
N ILE A 445 28.85 -5.90 -24.18
CA ILE A 445 28.31 -7.26 -24.39
C ILE A 445 27.31 -7.31 -25.55
N GLY A 446 27.34 -8.41 -26.31
CA GLY A 446 26.42 -8.68 -27.42
C GLY A 446 25.02 -9.09 -26.99
N ALA A 447 24.06 -9.04 -27.92
CA ALA A 447 22.65 -9.35 -27.66
C ALA A 447 22.39 -10.80 -27.19
N GLU A 448 23.17 -11.77 -27.70
CA GLU A 448 23.05 -13.19 -27.33
C GLU A 448 23.53 -13.45 -25.89
N VAL A 449 24.68 -12.86 -25.52
CA VAL A 449 25.22 -12.93 -24.15
C VAL A 449 24.24 -12.29 -23.16
N TYR A 450 23.73 -11.10 -23.48
CA TYR A 450 22.72 -10.44 -22.65
C TYR A 450 21.47 -11.30 -22.47
N THR A 451 20.96 -11.90 -23.54
CA THR A 451 19.75 -12.73 -23.47
C THR A 451 19.97 -13.93 -22.55
N THR A 452 21.14 -14.57 -22.62
CA THR A 452 21.50 -15.72 -21.77
C THR A 452 21.65 -15.30 -20.30
N LEU A 453 22.35 -14.20 -20.03
CA LEU A 453 22.51 -13.65 -18.67
C LEU A 453 21.15 -13.27 -18.06
N MET A 454 20.26 -12.67 -18.85
CA MET A 454 18.91 -12.33 -18.42
C MET A 454 18.06 -13.56 -18.11
N GLN A 455 18.22 -14.66 -18.86
CA GLN A 455 17.53 -15.92 -18.58
C GLN A 455 17.96 -16.56 -17.25
N ASP A 456 19.27 -16.60 -16.98
CA ASP A 456 19.80 -17.09 -15.70
C ASP A 456 19.35 -16.21 -14.53
N LEU A 457 19.40 -14.88 -14.72
CA LEU A 457 18.95 -13.93 -13.72
C LEU A 457 17.44 -14.10 -13.42
N ASP A 458 16.61 -14.33 -14.43
CA ASP A 458 15.19 -14.62 -14.27
C ASP A 458 14.95 -15.92 -13.49
N ALA A 459 15.77 -16.96 -13.69
CA ALA A 459 15.67 -18.21 -12.94
C ALA A 459 16.04 -18.02 -11.46
N ARG A 460 17.15 -17.33 -11.18
CA ARG A 460 17.57 -16.96 -9.81
C ARG A 460 16.54 -16.06 -9.12
N ARG A 461 15.92 -15.14 -9.88
CA ARG A 461 14.84 -14.26 -9.41
C ARG A 461 13.61 -15.07 -9.02
N ALA A 462 13.19 -16.02 -9.84
CA ALA A 462 12.06 -16.89 -9.53
C ALA A 462 12.29 -17.70 -8.24
N ALA A 463 13.50 -18.21 -8.02
CA ALA A 463 13.86 -18.88 -6.78
C ALA A 463 13.85 -17.92 -5.56
N ALA A 464 14.33 -16.69 -5.73
CA ALA A 464 14.32 -15.67 -4.67
C ALA A 464 12.92 -15.08 -4.39
N GLU A 465 11.95 -15.27 -5.29
CA GLU A 465 10.56 -14.85 -5.11
C GLU A 465 9.77 -15.76 -4.16
N GLU A 466 10.24 -16.97 -3.88
CA GLU A 466 9.55 -17.90 -3.00
C GLU A 466 9.44 -17.32 -1.57
N ARG A 467 8.23 -17.37 -1.00
CA ARG A 467 7.96 -16.76 0.31
C ARG A 467 8.35 -17.74 1.42
N PRO A 468 9.11 -17.31 2.44
CA PRO A 468 9.41 -18.17 3.57
C PRO A 468 8.11 -18.55 4.29
N ARG A 469 8.02 -19.80 4.73
CA ARG A 469 6.89 -20.24 5.56
C ARG A 469 7.04 -19.63 6.96
N LEU A 470 5.95 -19.11 7.53
CA LEU A 470 5.91 -18.71 8.93
C LEU A 470 5.80 -19.96 9.79
N ASP A 471 6.89 -20.72 9.88
CA ASP A 471 6.92 -21.95 10.66
C ASP A 471 7.29 -21.62 12.11
N ILE A 472 6.28 -21.15 12.85
CA ILE A 472 6.40 -20.81 14.27
C ILE A 472 6.86 -22.04 15.09
N ALA A 473 6.57 -23.26 14.62
CA ALA A 473 6.90 -24.50 15.32
C ALA A 473 8.37 -24.94 15.14
N LEU A 474 8.91 -24.90 13.91
CA LEU A 474 10.29 -25.32 13.62
C LEU A 474 11.35 -24.42 14.30
N ARG A 475 11.07 -23.12 14.41
CA ARG A 475 11.96 -22.17 15.10
C ARG A 475 11.88 -22.22 16.62
N ARG A 476 10.80 -22.77 17.19
CA ARG A 476 10.77 -23.05 18.64
C ARG A 476 11.79 -24.13 19.00
N ALA A 477 11.99 -25.14 18.16
CA ALA A 477 13.02 -26.15 18.39
C ALA A 477 14.43 -25.55 18.36
N GLU A 478 14.73 -24.62 17.44
CA GLU A 478 16.00 -23.86 17.43
C GLU A 478 16.18 -22.97 18.66
N ILE A 479 15.13 -22.25 19.07
CA ILE A 479 15.17 -21.43 20.29
C ILE A 479 15.36 -22.31 21.53
N VAL A 480 14.70 -23.47 21.59
CA VAL A 480 14.85 -24.48 22.66
C VAL A 480 16.28 -25.05 22.67
N ARG A 481 16.87 -25.35 21.51
CA ARG A 481 18.28 -25.78 21.40
C ARG A 481 19.28 -24.76 21.97
N GLN A 482 18.93 -23.47 22.00
CA GLN A 482 19.79 -22.44 22.56
C GLN A 482 19.76 -22.38 24.10
N PHE A 483 18.86 -23.11 24.76
CA PHE A 483 18.87 -23.20 26.20
C PHE A 483 19.76 -24.38 26.65
N PRO A 484 20.77 -24.14 27.50
CA PRO A 484 21.63 -25.22 28.03
C PRO A 484 20.84 -26.33 28.72
N LEU A 485 19.72 -25.97 29.36
CA LEU A 485 18.83 -26.89 30.08
C LEU A 485 18.08 -27.91 29.20
N PHE A 486 18.21 -27.83 27.87
CA PHE A 486 17.62 -28.79 26.93
C PHE A 486 18.68 -29.51 26.06
N ALA A 487 19.97 -29.42 26.42
CA ALA A 487 21.06 -29.99 25.64
C ALA A 487 20.99 -31.53 25.53
N ASP A 488 20.46 -32.21 26.55
CA ASP A 488 20.41 -33.68 26.63
C ASP A 488 19.25 -34.30 25.83
N LEU A 489 18.38 -33.47 25.23
CA LEU A 489 17.19 -33.96 24.52
C LEU A 489 17.52 -34.27 23.06
N ASP A 490 17.05 -35.43 22.59
CA ASP A 490 17.17 -35.82 21.19
C ASP A 490 16.27 -34.95 20.29
N ASP A 491 16.58 -34.93 18.98
CA ASP A 491 15.86 -34.11 18.01
C ASP A 491 14.36 -34.40 17.94
N THR A 492 13.94 -35.64 18.25
CA THR A 492 12.51 -35.97 18.29
C THR A 492 11.83 -35.42 19.55
N ALA A 493 12.48 -35.44 20.72
CA ALA A 493 11.96 -34.80 21.93
C ALA A 493 11.96 -33.27 21.81
N LEU A 494 13.00 -32.66 21.25
CA LEU A 494 13.09 -31.22 21.01
C LEU A 494 11.95 -30.73 20.10
N ASN A 495 11.62 -31.47 19.04
CA ASN A 495 10.49 -31.14 18.16
C ASN A 495 9.14 -31.28 18.88
N ARG A 496 8.94 -32.31 19.70
CA ARG A 496 7.71 -32.44 20.52
C ARG A 496 7.58 -31.31 21.53
N LEU A 497 8.68 -30.92 22.18
CA LEU A 497 8.72 -29.82 23.13
C LEU A 497 8.45 -28.47 22.45
N GLY A 498 9.07 -28.22 21.29
CA GLY A 498 8.82 -27.03 20.48
C GLY A 498 7.35 -26.87 20.08
N ARG A 499 6.64 -27.98 19.80
CA ARG A 499 5.19 -27.98 19.56
C ARG A 499 4.36 -27.69 20.81
N ALA A 500 4.82 -28.14 21.98
CA ALA A 500 4.13 -27.96 23.25
C ALA A 500 4.26 -26.55 23.85
N LEU A 501 5.36 -25.85 23.55
CA LEU A 501 5.64 -24.51 24.07
C LEU A 501 4.79 -23.45 23.37
N LYS A 502 4.20 -22.54 24.15
CA LYS A 502 3.48 -21.36 23.64
C LYS A 502 4.34 -20.11 23.83
N THR A 503 4.54 -19.33 22.77
CA THR A 503 5.30 -18.07 22.88
C THR A 503 4.41 -16.95 23.40
N ARG A 504 4.88 -16.21 24.42
CA ARG A 504 4.22 -15.03 24.99
C ARG A 504 5.20 -13.85 24.94
N TYR A 505 4.79 -12.75 24.31
CA TYR A 505 5.57 -11.51 24.23
C TYR A 505 5.08 -10.53 25.29
N VAL A 506 6.01 -9.85 25.94
CA VAL A 506 5.74 -8.84 26.97
C VAL A 506 6.66 -7.64 26.79
N ASN A 507 6.14 -6.44 26.99
CA ASN A 507 6.90 -5.20 26.93
C ASN A 507 7.52 -4.87 28.28
N ALA A 508 8.50 -3.97 28.30
CA ALA A 508 9.03 -3.44 29.55
C ALA A 508 7.91 -2.82 30.41
N GLY A 509 7.87 -3.15 31.69
CA GLY A 509 6.84 -2.74 32.64
C GLY A 509 5.65 -3.70 32.75
N ASP A 510 5.48 -4.65 31.83
CA ASP A 510 4.36 -5.60 31.88
C ASP A 510 4.46 -6.55 33.07
N LEU A 511 3.35 -6.71 33.79
CA LEU A 511 3.22 -7.63 34.92
C LEU A 511 2.87 -9.04 34.42
N ILE A 512 3.79 -9.99 34.58
CA ILE A 512 3.66 -11.35 34.06
C ILE A 512 2.97 -12.27 35.06
N LEU A 513 3.37 -12.19 36.33
CA LEU A 513 2.81 -12.91 37.47
C LEU A 513 2.46 -11.92 38.60
N ARG A 514 1.30 -12.10 39.22
CA ARG A 514 0.83 -11.32 40.38
C ARG A 514 1.11 -12.07 41.67
N LYS A 515 1.37 -11.35 42.77
CA LYS A 515 1.67 -11.91 44.11
C LYS A 515 0.67 -12.97 44.58
N ASP A 516 -0.62 -12.83 44.24
CA ASP A 516 -1.70 -13.73 44.69
C ASP A 516 -2.30 -14.60 43.55
N GLY A 517 -1.62 -14.69 42.41
CA GLY A 517 -2.09 -15.48 41.27
C GLY A 517 -1.68 -16.95 41.36
N ALA A 518 -2.62 -17.89 41.12
CA ALA A 518 -2.28 -19.30 40.97
C ALA A 518 -1.36 -19.51 39.75
N VAL A 519 -0.12 -19.93 39.97
CA VAL A 519 0.86 -20.20 38.92
C VAL A 519 0.61 -21.62 38.39
N ARG A 520 0.11 -21.73 37.15
CA ARG A 520 -0.14 -23.03 36.48
C ARG A 520 0.83 -23.31 35.31
N ASN A 521 1.71 -22.37 35.03
CA ASN A 521 2.63 -22.43 33.89
C ASN A 521 4.05 -22.05 34.31
N VAL A 522 5.04 -22.71 33.71
CA VAL A 522 6.45 -22.32 33.77
C VAL A 522 6.78 -21.44 32.57
N TYR A 523 7.63 -20.44 32.80
CA TYR A 523 8.08 -19.50 31.78
C TYR A 523 9.59 -19.60 31.60
N PHE A 524 10.04 -19.78 30.36
CA PHE A 524 11.45 -19.74 29.96
C PHE A 524 11.74 -18.44 29.21
N ILE A 525 12.83 -17.77 29.53
CA ILE A 525 13.19 -16.47 28.94
C ILE A 525 14.06 -16.72 27.70
N ALA A 526 13.44 -16.63 26.51
CA ALA A 526 14.14 -16.81 25.24
C ALA A 526 14.98 -15.57 24.86
N SER A 527 14.48 -14.38 25.19
CA SER A 527 15.20 -13.11 25.06
C SER A 527 14.60 -12.08 26.01
N GLY A 528 15.41 -11.13 26.46
CA GLY A 528 14.99 -10.07 27.38
C GLY A 528 15.38 -10.35 28.83
N ALA A 529 14.77 -9.61 29.76
CA ALA A 529 15.05 -9.71 31.17
C ALA A 529 13.79 -9.37 32.00
N VAL A 530 13.63 -10.07 33.11
CA VAL A 530 12.52 -9.90 34.05
C VAL A 530 13.05 -9.76 35.47
N GLU A 531 12.31 -9.05 36.31
CA GLU A 531 12.56 -8.92 37.73
C GLU A 531 11.52 -9.76 38.49
N LEU A 532 12.00 -10.69 39.30
CA LEU A 532 11.22 -11.57 40.15
C LEU A 532 11.36 -11.09 41.59
N GLU A 533 10.25 -10.78 42.25
CA GLU A 533 10.20 -10.39 43.65
C GLU A 533 9.52 -11.48 44.48
N VAL A 534 10.23 -12.03 45.48
CA VAL A 534 9.71 -13.05 46.41
C VAL A 534 10.12 -12.66 47.83
N ALA A 535 9.15 -12.57 48.75
CA ALA A 535 9.40 -12.26 50.16
C ALA A 535 10.27 -11.01 50.41
N GLY A 536 10.12 -9.96 49.58
CA GLY A 536 10.86 -8.70 49.71
C GLY A 536 12.28 -8.71 49.12
N GLN A 537 12.74 -9.83 48.56
CA GLN A 537 13.98 -9.92 47.80
C GLN A 537 13.69 -9.91 46.30
N THR A 538 14.52 -9.19 45.54
CA THR A 538 14.43 -9.06 44.08
C THR A 538 15.57 -9.78 43.39
N TRP A 539 15.24 -10.65 42.45
CA TRP A 539 16.18 -11.32 41.55
C TRP A 539 15.93 -10.89 40.12
N ARG A 540 17.00 -10.60 39.38
CA ARG A 540 16.91 -10.32 37.94
C ARG A 540 17.22 -11.59 37.18
N LEU A 541 16.32 -11.96 36.28
CA LEU A 541 16.43 -13.15 35.46
C LEU A 541 16.59 -12.77 33.99
N GLY A 542 17.55 -13.38 33.31
CA GLY A 542 17.94 -13.09 31.93
C GLY A 542 17.67 -14.24 30.97
N ARG A 543 18.14 -14.07 29.73
CA ARG A 543 18.08 -15.11 28.69
C ARG A 543 18.65 -16.44 29.20
N GLY A 544 17.94 -17.53 28.94
CA GLY A 544 18.36 -18.87 29.37
C GLY A 544 17.77 -19.31 30.71
N GLU A 545 17.25 -18.37 31.51
CA GLU A 545 16.70 -18.66 32.83
C GLU A 545 15.17 -18.88 32.79
N MET A 546 14.64 -19.47 33.86
CA MET A 546 13.22 -19.80 34.00
C MET A 546 12.64 -19.37 35.35
N PHE A 547 11.35 -19.07 35.34
CA PHE A 547 10.58 -18.69 36.52
C PHE A 547 9.19 -19.38 36.55
N GLY A 548 8.60 -19.47 37.74
CA GLY A 548 7.32 -20.13 37.99
C GLY A 548 7.43 -21.64 38.32
N GLN A 549 8.59 -22.26 38.13
CA GLN A 549 8.86 -23.67 38.44
C GLN A 549 8.72 -23.98 39.94
N MET A 550 9.14 -23.06 40.81
CA MET A 550 9.10 -23.25 42.27
C MET A 550 7.66 -23.29 42.80
N ALA A 551 6.79 -22.45 42.25
CA ALA A 551 5.37 -22.45 42.62
C ALA A 551 4.62 -23.74 42.20
N ILE A 552 5.19 -24.51 41.27
CA ILE A 552 4.61 -25.76 40.77
C ILE A 552 5.18 -27.00 41.48
N LEU A 553 6.44 -26.94 41.92
CA LEU A 553 7.13 -28.07 42.56
C LEU A 553 6.99 -28.06 44.08
N THR A 554 6.86 -26.89 44.71
CA THR A 554 6.73 -26.78 46.16
C THR A 554 5.27 -26.58 46.55
N ALA A 555 4.72 -27.44 47.43
CA ALA A 555 3.34 -27.32 47.92
C ALA A 555 3.09 -26.03 48.74
N ARG A 556 4.16 -25.37 49.20
CA ARG A 556 4.13 -24.03 49.81
C ARG A 556 4.40 -22.97 48.75
N ALA A 557 3.37 -22.53 48.04
CA ALA A 557 3.48 -21.44 47.08
C ALA A 557 3.86 -20.13 47.79
N ARG A 558 5.14 -19.72 47.70
CA ARG A 558 5.55 -18.36 48.09
C ARG A 558 4.97 -17.36 47.08
N ARG A 559 4.38 -16.27 47.58
CA ARG A 559 3.83 -15.16 46.77
C ARG A 559 4.97 -14.52 45.99
N ALA A 560 4.91 -14.61 44.66
CA ALA A 560 5.94 -14.13 43.75
C ALA A 560 5.35 -13.16 42.74
N GLU A 561 5.97 -12.00 42.57
CA GLU A 561 5.66 -11.05 41.51
C GLU A 561 6.73 -11.12 40.42
N VAL A 562 6.34 -11.08 39.15
CA VAL A 562 7.30 -10.99 38.04
C VAL A 562 6.92 -9.88 37.10
N ARG A 563 7.86 -8.97 36.87
CA ARG A 563 7.72 -7.81 35.96
C ARG A 563 8.80 -7.83 34.89
N ALA A 564 8.44 -7.54 33.65
CA ALA A 564 9.44 -7.39 32.59
C ALA A 564 10.20 -6.06 32.75
N ILE A 565 11.54 -6.10 32.72
CA ILE A 565 12.38 -4.89 32.76
C ILE A 565 12.86 -4.47 31.35
N ALA A 566 12.83 -5.39 30.39
CA ALA A 566 13.06 -5.14 28.98
C ALA A 566 11.99 -5.86 28.12
N PRO A 567 11.75 -5.46 26.86
CA PRO A 567 10.92 -6.24 25.94
C PRO A 567 11.41 -7.69 25.89
N SER A 568 10.54 -8.62 26.28
CA SER A 568 10.93 -10.01 26.55
C SER A 568 10.06 -11.01 25.80
N THR A 569 10.70 -12.08 25.32
CA THR A 569 10.05 -13.22 24.68
C THR A 569 10.10 -14.40 25.64
N LEU A 570 8.92 -14.88 26.04
CA LEU A 570 8.76 -15.98 27.00
C LEU A 570 8.21 -17.22 26.28
N LEU A 571 8.74 -18.39 26.62
CA LEU A 571 8.17 -19.68 26.24
C LEU A 571 7.40 -20.25 27.44
N VAL A 572 6.13 -20.55 27.24
CA VAL A 572 5.20 -20.98 28.28
C VAL A 572 4.95 -22.47 28.14
N LEU A 573 5.14 -23.20 29.23
CA LEU A 573 4.83 -24.62 29.36
C LEU A 573 3.84 -24.84 30.51
N ASP A 574 2.86 -25.72 30.33
CA ASP A 574 1.92 -26.06 31.40
C ASP A 574 2.55 -27.00 32.44
N GLU A 575 1.99 -27.01 33.65
CA GLU A 575 2.44 -27.84 34.78
C GLU A 575 2.59 -29.33 34.42
N ALA A 576 1.57 -29.91 33.79
CA ALA A 576 1.55 -31.34 33.48
C ALA A 576 2.67 -31.74 32.51
N ARG A 577 2.96 -30.91 31.50
CA ARG A 577 4.07 -31.18 30.57
C ARG A 577 5.42 -30.85 31.17
N PHE A 578 5.50 -29.83 32.03
CA PHE A 578 6.74 -29.52 32.76
C PHE A 578 7.18 -30.67 33.65
N ARG A 579 6.28 -31.25 34.46
CA ARG A 579 6.62 -32.43 35.29
C ARG A 579 7.08 -33.63 34.47
N ARG A 580 6.45 -33.90 33.31
CA ARG A 580 6.89 -34.96 32.39
C ARG A 580 8.27 -34.69 31.78
N LEU A 581 8.61 -33.42 31.54
CA LEU A 581 9.90 -33.01 31.02
C LEU A 581 11.00 -33.14 32.09
N LEU A 582 10.67 -32.76 33.33
CA LEU A 582 11.57 -32.87 34.48
C LEU A 582 11.99 -34.31 34.77
N GLY A 583 11.08 -35.29 34.59
CA GLY A 583 11.41 -36.71 34.73
C GLY A 583 12.29 -37.30 33.61
N ARG A 584 12.57 -36.54 32.53
CA ARG A 584 13.26 -37.05 31.33
C ARG A 584 14.59 -36.36 31.01
N SER A 585 14.92 -35.25 31.65
CA SER A 585 16.17 -34.50 31.40
C SER A 585 16.90 -34.25 32.72
N ALA A 586 18.14 -34.73 32.78
CA ALA A 586 19.02 -34.55 33.93
C ALA A 586 19.48 -33.09 34.04
N ALA A 587 19.83 -32.43 32.93
CA ALA A 587 20.20 -31.01 32.94
C ALA A 587 19.06 -30.11 33.42
N LEU A 588 17.79 -30.45 33.12
CA LEU A 588 16.65 -29.71 33.65
C LEU A 588 16.48 -29.91 35.17
N GLN A 589 16.71 -31.11 35.69
CA GLN A 589 16.69 -31.38 37.14
C GLN A 589 17.79 -30.60 37.85
N GLU A 590 18.99 -30.58 37.29
CA GLU A 590 20.14 -29.83 37.82
C GLU A 590 19.90 -28.32 37.78
N ALA A 591 19.33 -27.78 36.69
CA ALA A 591 18.95 -26.37 36.61
C ALA A 591 17.83 -25.99 37.60
N VAL A 592 16.90 -26.90 37.90
CA VAL A 592 15.90 -26.71 38.96
C VAL A 592 16.57 -26.71 40.34
N ARG A 593 17.49 -27.65 40.61
CA ARG A 593 18.24 -27.76 41.87
C ARG A 593 19.11 -26.53 42.13
N ALA A 594 19.94 -26.13 41.16
CA ALA A 594 20.76 -24.92 41.24
C ALA A 594 19.90 -23.64 41.40
N GLY A 595 18.71 -23.62 40.78
CA GLY A 595 17.74 -22.54 40.95
C GLY A 595 17.04 -22.52 42.31
N ALA A 596 16.98 -23.65 43.02
CA ALA A 596 16.43 -23.77 44.36
C ALA A 596 17.46 -23.37 45.42
N GLU A 597 18.70 -23.84 45.29
CA GLU A 597 19.83 -23.50 46.16
C GLU A 597 20.11 -21.99 46.17
N LYS A 598 20.15 -21.36 44.98
CA LYS A 598 20.29 -19.89 44.85
C LYS A 598 19.18 -19.10 45.56
N ARG A 599 18.07 -19.74 45.92
CA ARG A 599 16.89 -19.12 46.54
C ARG A 599 16.66 -19.61 47.97
N GLY A 600 17.62 -20.36 48.53
CA GLY A 600 17.56 -20.89 49.90
C GLY A 600 16.43 -21.88 50.12
N ILE A 601 16.08 -22.67 49.09
CA ILE A 601 15.13 -23.78 49.16
C ILE A 601 15.93 -25.07 49.16
N ASP A 602 15.64 -25.97 50.10
CA ASP A 602 16.29 -27.27 50.19
C ASP A 602 15.98 -28.11 48.93
N PRO A 603 17.00 -28.59 48.19
CA PRO A 603 16.84 -29.50 47.07
C PRO A 603 15.96 -30.72 47.34
N ASP A 604 15.97 -31.23 48.57
CA ASP A 604 15.30 -32.49 48.95
C ASP A 604 13.78 -32.33 49.05
N ASP A 605 13.29 -31.09 49.26
CA ASP A 605 11.86 -30.75 49.22
C ASP A 605 11.26 -30.79 47.80
N LEU A 606 12.09 -30.86 46.76
CA LEU A 606 11.68 -30.76 45.35
C LEU A 606 11.63 -32.12 44.62
N PHE A 607 12.38 -33.10 45.10
CA PHE A 607 12.48 -34.45 44.53
C PHE A 607 12.44 -35.49 45.66
N PRO A 608 11.26 -36.02 46.04
CA PRO A 608 11.21 -37.08 47.04
C PRO A 608 11.98 -38.32 46.55
N GLU A 609 12.92 -38.82 47.35
CA GLU A 609 13.67 -40.05 47.05
C GLU A 609 12.71 -41.23 46.79
N PRO A 610 13.07 -42.17 45.89
CA PRO A 610 12.36 -43.44 45.79
C PRO A 610 12.54 -44.20 47.10
N ALA A 611 11.44 -44.52 47.78
CA ALA A 611 11.44 -45.28 49.02
C ALA A 611 12.31 -46.54 48.90
N MET A 612 13.40 -46.57 49.67
CA MET A 612 14.21 -47.78 49.84
C MET A 612 13.32 -48.86 50.47
N THR A 613 12.98 -49.89 49.70
CA THR A 613 12.49 -51.17 50.23
C THR A 613 13.53 -51.73 51.20
N PRO A 614 13.18 -52.06 52.45
CA PRO A 614 14.13 -52.63 53.39
C PRO A 614 14.52 -54.02 52.91
N VAL A 615 15.82 -54.24 52.78
CA VAL A 615 16.41 -55.58 52.63
C VAL A 615 16.12 -56.34 53.91
N SER A 616 15.25 -57.35 53.83
CA SER A 616 15.04 -58.32 54.90
C SER A 616 16.29 -59.19 55.02
N THR A 617 17.13 -58.86 55.99
CA THR A 617 18.09 -59.76 56.61
C THR A 617 17.32 -60.83 57.37
N GLU A 618 17.30 -62.07 56.88
CA GLU A 618 17.10 -63.24 57.73
C GLU A 618 18.18 -64.27 57.39
N ALA A 619 18.93 -64.61 58.42
CA ALA A 619 19.99 -65.59 58.45
C ALA A 619 19.46 -66.90 59.07
N GLN A 620 20.01 -68.01 58.60
CA GLN A 620 20.20 -69.29 59.33
C GLN A 620 18.95 -70.07 59.79
N ALA A 621 18.66 -71.17 59.07
CA ALA A 621 18.87 -72.55 59.55
C ALA A 621 18.74 -73.54 58.38
#